data_AF-A0A8K0P2X1-F1
#
_entry.id   AF-A0A8K0P2X1-F1
#
_cell.length_a   1.000
_cell.length_b   1.000
_cell.length_c   1.000
_cell.angle_alpha   90.00
_cell.angle_beta   90.00
_cell.angle_gamma   90.00
#
_symmetry.space_group_name_H-M   'P 1'
#
loop_
_entity.id
_entity.type
_entity.pdbx_description
1 polymer ?
#
loop_
_entity_poly.entity_id
_entity_poly.type
_entity_poly.pdbx_seq_one_letter_code
_entity_poly.pdbx_strand_id
1 'polypeptide(L)'
;MVNIVSHESLTAVYYANIYSHLAYGIIFWGNSSAANKPFSAHKRAIKALLITSGRPLFQFLKCLTLPCLYILSCLMFAKNNLHLFPFNSSIHSHYTRQNSNIHLYDHSLALSLKAPQHSISQIYNKLPENIKGCLSNKSFKSHAINLLTQKAYYSVHEYLNDNL
;
A
#
# COMPACT_ATOMS: atom_id res chain seq x y z
N MET A 1 32.86 10.46 -3.26
CA MET A 1 32.36 10.44 -4.64
C MET A 1 31.21 11.43 -4.71
N VAL A 2 31.41 12.58 -5.36
CA VAL A 2 30.44 13.68 -5.38
C VAL A 2 29.26 13.27 -6.26
N ASN A 3 28.04 13.34 -5.73
CA ASN A 3 26.84 13.05 -6.50
C ASN A 3 26.59 14.25 -7.43
N ILE A 4 26.90 14.11 -8.72
CA ILE A 4 26.83 15.19 -9.72
C ILE A 4 25.37 15.53 -10.09
N VAL A 5 24.44 14.60 -9.81
CA VAL A 5 23.03 14.69 -10.22
C VAL A 5 22.14 15.12 -9.04
N SER A 6 21.17 16.00 -9.31
CA SER A 6 20.23 16.45 -8.29
C SER A 6 19.29 15.32 -7.83
N HIS A 7 18.82 15.41 -6.58
CA HIS A 7 17.88 14.45 -6.01
C HIS A 7 16.59 14.34 -6.81
N GLU A 8 16.11 15.46 -7.35
CA GLU A 8 14.89 15.54 -8.16
C GLU A 8 15.05 14.76 -9.46
N SER A 9 16.21 14.87 -10.13
CA SER A 9 16.51 14.10 -11.34
C SER A 9 16.58 12.60 -11.07
N LEU A 10 17.21 12.17 -9.97
CA LEU A 10 17.25 10.75 -9.58
C LEU A 10 15.84 10.20 -9.31
N THR A 11 15.00 11.00 -8.65
CA THR A 11 13.62 10.64 -8.36
C THR A 11 12.80 10.54 -9.64
N ALA A 12 12.96 11.49 -10.57
CA ALA A 12 12.28 11.46 -11.87
C ALA A 12 12.65 10.21 -12.68
N VAL A 13 13.95 9.86 -12.75
CA VAL A 13 14.43 8.66 -13.44
C VAL A 13 13.85 7.38 -12.81
N TYR A 14 13.77 7.33 -11.48
CA TYR A 14 13.14 6.22 -10.76
C TYR A 14 11.66 6.08 -11.13
N TYR A 15 10.89 7.16 -11.09
CA TYR A 15 9.45 7.11 -11.40
C TYR A 15 9.18 6.74 -12.86
N ALA A 16 10.02 7.20 -13.79
CA ALA A 16 9.89 6.88 -15.20
C ALA A 16 10.18 5.39 -15.50
N ASN A 17 11.28 4.84 -14.96
CA ASN A 17 11.82 3.55 -15.40
C ASN A 17 11.53 2.38 -14.46
N ILE A 18 11.17 2.62 -13.20
CA ILE A 18 11.00 1.55 -12.20
C ILE A 18 9.56 1.53 -11.69
N TYR A 19 9.08 2.68 -11.22
CA TYR A 19 7.75 2.76 -10.60
C TYR A 19 6.64 2.32 -11.56
N SER A 20 6.68 2.74 -12.83
CA SER A 20 5.68 2.39 -13.85
C SER A 20 5.51 0.87 -14.00
N HIS A 21 6.62 0.13 -14.05
CA HIS A 21 6.62 -1.34 -14.13
C HIS A 21 6.13 -1.99 -12.84
N LEU A 22 6.51 -1.45 -11.67
CA LEU A 22 6.06 -1.99 -10.38
C LEU A 22 4.58 -1.75 -10.12
N ALA A 23 4.05 -0.60 -10.54
CA ALA A 23 2.66 -0.23 -10.31
C ALA A 23 1.70 -1.01 -11.22
N TYR A 24 2.17 -1.46 -12.37
CA TYR A 24 1.34 -2.16 -13.35
C TYR A 24 0.73 -3.44 -12.77
N GLY A 25 -0.60 -3.49 -12.69
CA GLY A 25 -1.35 -4.66 -12.22
C GLY A 25 -1.05 -5.07 -10.77
N ILE A 26 -0.42 -4.21 -9.96
CA ILE A 26 0.11 -4.58 -8.64
C ILE A 26 -0.95 -5.16 -7.70
N ILE A 27 -2.22 -4.78 -7.85
CA ILE A 27 -3.34 -5.32 -7.06
C ILE A 27 -3.45 -6.85 -7.21
N PHE A 28 -3.10 -7.39 -8.37
CA PHE A 28 -3.25 -8.82 -8.67
C PHE A 28 -2.06 -9.66 -8.22
N TRP A 29 -0.84 -9.12 -8.27
CA TRP A 29 0.39 -9.90 -8.00
C TRP A 29 1.18 -9.41 -6.77
N GLY A 30 0.89 -8.23 -6.24
CA GLY A 30 1.65 -7.59 -5.16
C GLY A 30 1.61 -8.31 -3.81
N ASN A 31 0.60 -9.15 -3.59
CA ASN A 31 0.49 -10.01 -2.39
C ASN A 31 0.95 -11.47 -2.64
N SER A 32 1.54 -11.74 -3.80
CA SER A 32 2.00 -13.09 -4.15
C SER A 32 3.47 -13.29 -3.77
N SER A 33 3.91 -14.55 -3.65
CA SER A 33 5.33 -14.88 -3.48
C SER A 33 6.20 -14.40 -4.65
N ALA A 34 5.61 -14.21 -5.83
CA ALA A 34 6.29 -13.67 -7.00
C ALA A 34 6.75 -12.21 -6.79
N ALA A 35 6.12 -11.45 -5.89
CA ALA A 35 6.49 -10.07 -5.57
C ALA A 35 7.89 -9.92 -4.94
N ASN A 36 8.45 -11.01 -4.37
CA ASN A 36 9.77 -11.00 -3.74
C ASN A 36 10.90 -10.67 -4.73
N LYS A 37 10.82 -11.17 -5.97
CA LYS A 37 11.82 -10.92 -7.01
C LYS A 37 11.80 -9.45 -7.47
N PRO A 38 10.65 -8.87 -7.89
CA PRO A 38 10.53 -7.44 -8.16
C PRO A 38 10.92 -6.57 -6.98
N PHE A 39 10.57 -6.95 -5.74
CA PHE A 39 10.94 -6.14 -4.56
C PHE A 39 12.45 -6.14 -4.32
N SER A 40 13.11 -7.27 -4.52
CA SER A 40 14.57 -7.36 -4.43
C SER A 40 15.25 -6.52 -5.52
N ALA A 41 14.75 -6.56 -6.76
CA ALA A 41 15.23 -5.71 -7.84
C ALA A 41 14.99 -4.22 -7.55
N HIS A 42 13.83 -3.87 -7.02
CA HIS A 42 13.48 -2.51 -6.60
C HIS A 42 14.47 -1.97 -5.55
N LYS A 43 14.75 -2.73 -4.48
CA LYS A 43 15.75 -2.34 -3.47
C LYS A 43 17.14 -2.15 -4.07
N ARG A 44 17.54 -3.01 -5.02
CA ARG A 44 18.83 -2.88 -5.73
C ARG A 44 18.89 -1.61 -6.56
N ALA A 45 17.81 -1.26 -7.26
CA ALA A 45 17.75 -0.05 -8.07
C ALA A 45 17.82 1.22 -7.20
N ILE A 46 17.07 1.26 -6.08
CA ILE A 46 17.15 2.34 -5.09
C ILE A 46 18.57 2.46 -4.51
N LYS A 47 19.21 1.33 -4.18
CA LYS A 47 20.62 1.30 -3.72
C LYS A 47 21.59 1.84 -4.77
N ALA A 48 21.36 1.56 -6.05
CA ALA A 48 22.21 2.04 -7.14
C ALA A 48 22.16 3.57 -7.31
N LEU A 49 21.01 4.19 -7.01
CA LEU A 49 20.84 5.66 -7.14
C LEU A 49 21.63 6.46 -6.11
N LEU A 50 21.83 5.94 -4.90
CA LEU A 50 22.40 6.69 -3.77
C LEU A 50 23.59 6.00 -3.08
N ILE A 51 24.08 4.89 -3.64
CA ILE A 51 25.22 4.08 -3.13
C ILE A 51 25.09 3.77 -1.62
N THR A 52 23.85 3.75 -1.12
CA THR A 52 23.52 3.54 0.29
C THR A 52 22.39 2.52 0.38
N SER A 53 22.28 1.82 1.50
CA SER A 53 21.30 0.74 1.68
C SER A 53 20.46 0.95 2.92
N GLY A 54 19.15 0.72 2.78
CA GLY A 54 18.25 0.58 3.93
C GLY A 54 16.85 1.11 3.68
N ARG A 55 15.98 0.93 4.68
CA ARG A 55 14.65 1.55 4.77
C ARG A 55 14.68 3.08 4.74
N PRO A 56 15.60 3.78 5.44
CA PRO A 56 15.60 5.24 5.47
C PRO A 56 15.74 5.86 4.07
N LEU A 57 16.28 5.12 3.11
CA LEU A 57 16.44 5.60 1.74
C LEU A 57 15.10 5.82 1.03
N PHE A 58 14.11 4.98 1.30
CA PHE A 58 12.75 5.13 0.78
C PHE A 58 12.08 6.39 1.36
N GLN A 59 12.28 6.65 2.65
CA GLN A 59 11.80 7.86 3.32
C GLN A 59 12.47 9.11 2.76
N PHE A 60 13.80 9.08 2.61
CA PHE A 60 14.60 10.18 2.08
C PHE A 60 14.19 10.54 0.65
N LEU A 61 14.07 9.54 -0.23
CA LEU A 61 13.62 9.71 -1.62
C LEU A 61 12.11 9.99 -1.76
N LYS A 62 11.33 9.95 -0.67
CA LYS A 62 9.87 9.95 -0.69
C LYS A 62 9.29 8.94 -1.69
N CYS A 63 9.91 7.76 -1.74
CA CYS A 63 9.52 6.66 -2.62
C CYS A 63 8.87 5.55 -1.79
N LEU A 64 7.78 5.00 -2.27
CA LEU A 64 7.11 3.87 -1.61
C LEU A 64 7.86 2.58 -1.89
N THR A 65 7.96 1.71 -0.88
CA THR A 65 8.39 0.32 -1.07
C THR A 65 7.34 -0.46 -1.88
N LEU A 66 7.70 -1.60 -2.45
CA LEU A 66 6.74 -2.43 -3.21
C LEU A 66 5.49 -2.82 -2.39
N PRO A 67 5.60 -3.27 -1.12
CA PRO A 67 4.43 -3.52 -0.28
C PRO A 67 3.60 -2.26 -0.04
N CYS A 68 4.23 -1.11 0.20
CA CYS A 68 3.51 0.15 0.34
C CYS A 68 2.79 0.57 -0.95
N LEU A 69 3.38 0.31 -2.13
CA LEU A 69 2.71 0.52 -3.42
C LEU A 69 1.46 -0.34 -3.54
N TYR A 70 1.57 -1.63 -3.20
CA TYR A 70 0.44 -2.56 -3.21
C TYR A 70 -0.67 -2.10 -2.25
N ILE A 71 -0.31 -1.74 -1.02
CA ILE A 71 -1.24 -1.23 0.00
C ILE A 71 -1.94 0.04 -0.50
N LEU A 72 -1.20 1.00 -1.06
CA LEU A 72 -1.78 2.22 -1.61
C LEU A 72 -2.77 1.93 -2.74
N SER A 73 -2.42 1.03 -3.66
CA SER A 73 -3.31 0.63 -4.75
C SER A 73 -4.57 -0.05 -4.23
N CYS A 74 -4.47 -0.88 -3.19
CA CYS A 74 -5.63 -1.49 -2.53
C CYS A 74 -6.53 -0.45 -1.86
N LEU A 75 -5.94 0.49 -1.11
CA LEU A 75 -6.67 1.57 -0.45
C LEU A 75 -7.41 2.47 -1.45
N MET A 76 -6.76 2.84 -2.55
CA MET A 76 -7.38 3.63 -3.62
C MET A 76 -8.50 2.86 -4.31
N PHE A 77 -8.32 1.55 -4.54
CA PHE A 77 -9.36 0.71 -5.12
C PHE A 77 -10.58 0.61 -4.20
N ALA A 78 -10.37 0.37 -2.90
CA ALA A 78 -11.44 0.34 -1.91
C ALA A 78 -12.20 1.68 -1.91
N LYS A 79 -11.49 2.80 -1.78
CA LYS A 79 -12.10 4.14 -1.70
C LYS A 79 -12.93 4.48 -2.94
N ASN A 80 -12.47 4.12 -4.13
CA ASN A 80 -13.20 4.38 -5.38
C ASN A 80 -14.41 3.45 -5.58
N ASN A 81 -14.39 2.27 -4.97
CA ASN A 81 -15.38 1.22 -5.19
C ASN A 81 -16.08 0.79 -3.91
N LEU A 82 -16.26 1.69 -2.93
CA LEU A 82 -16.89 1.37 -1.65
C LEU A 82 -18.29 0.75 -1.81
N HIS A 83 -19.00 1.09 -2.90
CA HIS A 83 -20.30 0.52 -3.23
C HIS A 83 -20.27 -0.99 -3.57
N LEU A 84 -19.11 -1.53 -3.95
CA LEU A 84 -18.94 -2.98 -4.21
C LEU A 84 -18.71 -3.78 -2.92
N PHE A 85 -18.47 -3.12 -1.80
CA PHE A 85 -18.14 -3.75 -0.53
C PHE A 85 -19.30 -3.62 0.44
N PRO A 86 -19.81 -4.72 1.00
CA PRO A 86 -20.79 -4.63 2.08
C PRO A 86 -20.12 -4.15 3.35
N PHE A 87 -20.80 -3.28 4.10
CA PHE A 87 -20.35 -2.83 5.41
C PHE A 87 -20.98 -3.68 6.51
N ASN A 88 -20.33 -3.76 7.66
CA ASN A 88 -20.90 -4.46 8.81
C ASN A 88 -22.27 -3.87 9.23
N SER A 89 -22.49 -2.58 9.00
CA SER A 89 -23.78 -1.90 9.20
C SER A 89 -24.93 -2.40 8.34
N SER A 90 -24.63 -2.88 7.14
CA SER A 90 -25.64 -3.45 6.24
C SER A 90 -25.99 -4.89 6.56
N ILE A 91 -25.14 -5.59 7.33
CA ILE A 91 -25.30 -7.03 7.63
C ILE A 91 -25.86 -7.24 9.02
N HIS A 92 -25.42 -6.44 10.00
CA HIS A 92 -25.85 -6.56 11.38
C HIS A 92 -26.88 -5.48 11.73
N SER A 93 -28.00 -5.89 12.30
CA SER A 93 -29.09 -5.00 12.75
C SER A 93 -28.74 -4.20 14.02
N HIS A 94 -27.64 -4.53 14.70
CA HIS A 94 -27.21 -3.90 15.95
C HIS A 94 -25.86 -3.21 15.78
N TYR A 95 -25.66 -2.10 16.50
CA TYR A 95 -24.43 -1.33 16.45
C TYR A 95 -23.25 -2.11 17.04
N THR A 96 -22.39 -2.64 16.17
CA THR A 96 -21.11 -3.24 16.58
C THR A 96 -20.01 -2.19 16.60
N ARG A 97 -18.94 -2.40 17.40
CA ARG A 97 -17.80 -1.46 17.44
C ARG A 97 -17.10 -1.31 16.07
N GLN A 98 -17.28 -2.28 15.18
CA GLN A 98 -16.70 -2.33 13.83
C GLN A 98 -17.74 -1.99 12.75
N ASN A 99 -18.81 -1.26 13.10
CA ASN A 99 -19.92 -0.98 12.20
C ASN A 99 -19.50 -0.28 10.89
N SER A 100 -18.52 0.63 10.97
CA SER A 100 -17.98 1.40 9.85
C SER A 100 -16.97 0.64 9.00
N ASN A 101 -16.64 -0.61 9.35
CA ASN A 101 -15.69 -1.42 8.60
C ASN A 101 -16.39 -2.17 7.46
N ILE A 102 -15.63 -2.39 6.39
CA ILE A 102 -16.00 -3.31 5.33
C ILE A 102 -16.11 -4.70 5.93
N HIS A 103 -17.18 -5.42 5.60
CA HIS A 103 -17.37 -6.77 6.07
C HIS A 103 -16.31 -7.70 5.49
N LEU A 104 -15.69 -8.46 6.38
CA LEU A 104 -14.75 -9.51 6.01
C LEU A 104 -15.53 -10.82 6.00
N TYR A 105 -15.65 -11.41 4.81
CA TYR A 105 -16.24 -12.72 4.67
C TYR A 105 -15.31 -13.77 5.28
N ASP A 106 -15.84 -14.57 6.20
CA ASP A 106 -15.16 -15.74 6.73
C ASP A 106 -15.09 -16.81 5.65
N HIS A 107 -13.89 -16.97 5.07
CA HIS A 107 -13.63 -18.02 4.10
C HIS A 107 -12.74 -19.10 4.73
N SER A 108 -13.17 -20.36 4.62
CA SER A 108 -12.38 -21.52 5.07
C SER A 108 -11.21 -21.86 4.13
N LEU A 109 -11.26 -21.39 2.88
CA LEU A 109 -10.27 -21.70 1.85
C LEU A 109 -9.15 -20.65 1.79
N ALA A 110 -7.90 -21.12 1.86
CA ALA A 110 -6.71 -20.28 1.73
C ALA A 110 -6.65 -19.49 0.40
N LEU A 111 -7.26 -20.00 -0.66
CA LEU A 111 -7.37 -19.30 -1.95
C LEU A 111 -8.26 -18.06 -1.86
N SER A 112 -9.41 -18.17 -1.19
CA SER A 112 -10.34 -17.06 -0.99
C SER A 112 -9.74 -15.99 -0.08
N LEU A 113 -8.96 -16.37 0.93
CA LEU A 113 -8.23 -15.43 1.78
C LEU A 113 -7.14 -14.65 1.01
N LYS A 114 -6.57 -15.26 -0.04
CA LYS A 114 -5.59 -14.63 -0.93
C LYS A 114 -6.23 -13.80 -2.04
N ALA A 115 -7.56 -13.82 -2.16
CA ALA A 115 -8.25 -13.02 -3.15
C ALA A 115 -7.99 -11.52 -2.91
N PRO A 116 -7.86 -10.71 -3.98
CA PRO A 116 -7.67 -9.27 -3.84
C PRO A 116 -8.76 -8.61 -3.00
N GLN A 117 -10.02 -9.04 -3.15
CA GLN A 117 -11.16 -8.51 -2.39
C GLN A 117 -10.93 -8.63 -0.87
N HIS A 118 -10.57 -9.82 -0.39
CA HIS A 118 -10.33 -10.05 1.02
C HIS A 118 -9.14 -9.21 1.53
N SER A 119 -8.03 -9.18 0.78
CA SER A 119 -6.85 -8.38 1.14
C SER A 119 -7.15 -6.87 1.19
N ILE A 120 -7.92 -6.37 0.21
CA ILE A 120 -8.34 -4.97 0.13
C ILE A 120 -9.19 -4.58 1.34
N SER A 121 -10.18 -5.41 1.70
CA SER A 121 -11.03 -5.18 2.87
C SER A 121 -10.22 -5.13 4.16
N GLN A 122 -9.29 -6.08 4.36
CA GLN A 122 -8.42 -6.10 5.54
C GLN A 122 -7.54 -4.84 5.63
N ILE A 123 -6.92 -4.46 4.51
CA ILE A 123 -6.05 -3.29 4.44
C ILE A 123 -6.85 -2.00 4.72
N TYR A 124 -8.04 -1.86 4.13
CA TYR A 124 -8.86 -0.67 4.34
C TYR A 124 -9.35 -0.55 5.78
N ASN A 125 -9.79 -1.65 6.39
CA ASN A 125 -10.30 -1.65 7.76
C ASN A 125 -9.25 -1.24 8.80
N LYS A 126 -7.98 -1.57 8.55
CA LYS A 126 -6.84 -1.22 9.42
C LYS A 126 -6.52 0.27 9.41
N LEU A 127 -6.94 1.01 8.38
CA LEU A 127 -6.66 2.44 8.26
C LEU A 127 -7.35 3.23 9.39
N PRO A 128 -6.69 4.24 9.99
CA PRO A 128 -7.31 5.04 11.02
C PRO A 128 -8.46 5.90 10.46
N GLU A 129 -9.46 6.16 11.30
CA GLU A 129 -10.71 6.82 10.90
C GLU A 129 -10.50 8.26 10.39
N ASN A 130 -9.45 8.94 10.86
CA ASN A 130 -9.04 10.26 10.37
C ASN A 130 -8.73 10.25 8.85
N ILE A 131 -8.13 9.17 8.33
CA ILE A 131 -7.84 9.05 6.90
C ILE A 131 -9.08 8.52 6.15
N LYS A 132 -9.83 7.56 6.71
CA LYS A 132 -11.06 7.05 6.09
C LYS A 132 -12.09 8.16 5.86
N GLY A 133 -12.25 9.07 6.82
CA GLY A 133 -13.15 10.21 6.78
C GLY A 133 -12.81 11.29 5.75
N CYS A 134 -11.68 11.20 5.07
CA CYS A 134 -11.34 12.12 3.97
C CYS A 134 -12.38 12.02 2.83
N LEU A 135 -13.07 13.13 2.54
CA LEU A 135 -14.06 13.21 1.47
C LEU A 135 -13.41 13.20 0.08
N SER A 136 -12.26 13.86 -0.07
CA SER A 136 -11.57 13.98 -1.36
C SER A 136 -10.60 12.83 -1.59
N ASN A 137 -10.66 12.23 -2.77
CA ASN A 137 -9.68 11.21 -3.19
C ASN A 137 -8.25 11.74 -3.23
N LYS A 138 -8.07 13.04 -3.51
CA LYS A 138 -6.74 13.68 -3.51
C LYS A 138 -6.18 13.78 -2.09
N SER A 139 -7.00 14.23 -1.12
CA SER A 139 -6.56 14.32 0.28
C SER A 139 -6.30 12.93 0.86
N PHE A 140 -7.18 11.96 0.58
CA PHE A 140 -7.01 10.57 0.99
C PHE A 140 -5.69 9.99 0.48
N LYS A 141 -5.42 10.12 -0.83
CA LYS A 141 -4.18 9.65 -1.44
C LYS A 141 -2.95 10.29 -0.81
N SER A 142 -2.97 11.61 -0.58
CA SER A 142 -1.87 12.34 0.03
C SER A 142 -1.55 11.84 1.44
N HIS A 143 -2.58 11.72 2.30
CA HIS A 143 -2.41 11.22 3.67
C HIS A 143 -1.92 9.76 3.69
N ALA A 144 -2.48 8.91 2.83
CA ALA A 144 -2.05 7.52 2.71
C ALA A 144 -0.58 7.42 2.25
N ILE A 145 -0.18 8.19 1.24
CA ILE A 145 1.22 8.24 0.78
C ILE A 145 2.14 8.69 1.90
N ASN A 146 1.78 9.75 2.64
CA ASN A 146 2.61 10.26 3.73
C ASN A 146 2.81 9.21 4.83
N LEU A 147 1.73 8.56 5.28
CA LEU A 147 1.78 7.50 6.28
C LEU A 147 2.66 6.33 5.82
N LEU A 148 2.45 5.85 4.60
CA LEU A 148 3.18 4.70 4.05
C LEU A 148 4.65 5.01 3.76
N THR A 149 4.96 6.25 3.39
CA THR A 149 6.33 6.71 3.17
C THR A 149 7.08 6.80 4.48
N GLN A 150 6.47 7.37 5.52
CA GLN A 150 7.09 7.47 6.85
C GLN A 150 7.41 6.10 7.45
N LYS A 151 6.49 5.15 7.38
CA LYS A 151 6.67 3.80 7.96
C LYS A 151 7.53 2.87 7.09
N ALA A 152 7.46 3.01 5.77
CA ALA A 152 8.26 2.25 4.79
C ALA A 152 8.24 0.72 5.01
N TYR A 153 7.06 0.12 5.04
CA TYR A 153 6.84 -1.32 5.28
C TYR A 153 7.51 -2.23 4.24
N TYR A 154 8.07 -3.36 4.66
CA TYR A 154 8.67 -4.37 3.77
C TYR A 154 7.80 -5.60 3.57
N SER A 155 6.64 -5.66 4.23
CA SER A 155 5.60 -6.67 3.94
C SER A 155 4.22 -6.12 4.28
N VAL A 156 3.18 -6.75 3.72
CA VAL A 156 1.78 -6.45 4.08
C VAL A 156 1.51 -6.85 5.53
N HIS A 157 2.10 -7.95 6.01
CA HIS A 157 1.99 -8.38 7.40
C HIS A 157 2.51 -7.32 8.39
N GLU A 158 3.62 -6.65 8.04
CA GLU A 158 4.16 -5.57 8.87
C GLU A 158 3.16 -4.41 9.01
N TYR A 159 2.45 -4.06 7.93
CA TYR A 159 1.39 -3.06 7.97
C TYR A 159 0.20 -3.48 8.84
N LEU A 160 -0.25 -4.73 8.71
CA LEU A 160 -1.40 -5.23 9.46
C LEU A 160 -1.11 -5.33 10.98
N ASN A 161 0.14 -5.63 11.33
CA ASN A 161 0.59 -5.74 12.73
C ASN A 161 1.01 -4.41 13.36
N ASP A 162 1.21 -3.34 12.57
CA ASP A 162 1.59 -2.04 13.10
C ASP A 162 0.43 -1.38 13.86
N ASN A 163 0.77 -0.58 14.88
CA ASN A 163 -0.21 0.23 15.59
C ASN A 163 -0.31 1.60 14.90
N LEU A 164 -1.37 1.78 14.12
CA LEU A 164 -1.70 2.98 13.35
C LEU A 164 -2.59 3.95 14.13
#